data_AF-A0A2R6E816-F1
#
_entry.id   AF-A0A2R6E816-F1
#
_cell.length_a   1.000
_cell.length_b   1.000
_cell.length_c   1.000
_cell.angle_alpha   90.00
_cell.angle_beta   90.00
_cell.angle_gamma   90.00
#
_symmetry.space_group_name_H-M   'P 1'
#
loop_
_entity.id
_entity.type
_entity.pdbx_description
1 polymer ?
#
loop_
_entity_poly.entity_id
_entity_poly.type
_entity_poly.pdbx_seq_one_letter_code
_entity_poly.pdbx_strand_id
1 'polypeptide(L)'
;MRVAFVSMETTRHRDTDGTRRVERVARHLADRGHDVTIFCAQWWDGYEETITRDHVDYRAVTVSPTVPSFATRLPVLLALHRPDVIHARPDP
;
A
#
# COMPACT_ATOMS: atom_id res chain seq x y z
N MET A 1 -9.58 4.98 -12.41
CA MET A 1 -9.49 3.55 -12.00
C MET A 1 -8.93 3.48 -10.61
N ARG A 2 -9.32 2.46 -9.86
CA ARG A 2 -8.92 2.18 -8.49
C ARG A 2 -7.82 1.14 -8.51
N VAL A 3 -6.59 1.56 -8.21
CA VAL A 3 -5.40 0.71 -8.29
C VAL A 3 -4.90 0.45 -6.88
N ALA A 4 -4.92 -0.82 -6.48
CA ALA A 4 -4.36 -1.26 -5.21
C ALA A 4 -2.93 -1.76 -5.41
N PHE A 5 -1.98 -1.16 -4.72
CA PHE A 5 -0.65 -1.72 -4.55
C PHE A 5 -0.59 -2.50 -3.24
N VAL A 6 0.05 -3.66 -3.26
CA VAL A 6 0.28 -4.47 -2.07
C VAL A 6 1.78 -4.56 -1.82
N SER A 7 2.21 -3.94 -0.72
CA SER A 7 3.59 -3.99 -0.24
C SER A 7 3.58 -3.78 1.27
N MET A 8 3.82 -4.85 2.04
CA MET A 8 3.80 -4.77 3.51
C MET A 8 4.77 -3.71 4.03
N GLU A 9 5.98 -3.69 3.46
CA GLU A 9 6.97 -2.66 3.74
C GLU A 9 6.95 -1.59 2.63
N THR A 10 7.20 -0.35 3.04
CA THR A 10 7.36 0.83 2.19
C THR A 10 8.77 1.40 2.42
N THR A 11 9.17 2.45 1.71
CA THR A 11 10.47 3.11 1.94
C THR A 11 10.61 3.65 3.37
N ARG A 12 9.49 3.83 4.07
CA ARG A 12 9.41 4.24 5.48
C ARG A 12 9.73 3.13 6.48
N HIS A 13 9.64 1.88 6.05
CA HIS A 13 10.02 0.71 6.86
C HIS A 13 11.42 0.24 6.47
N ARG A 14 11.61 0.00 5.17
CA ARG A 14 12.86 -0.48 4.58
C ARG A 14 13.03 0.11 3.19
N ASP A 15 14.07 0.91 3.05
CA ASP A 15 14.38 1.57 1.79
C ASP A 15 15.18 0.64 0.86
N THR A 16 14.51 0.12 -0.17
CA THR A 16 15.06 -0.80 -1.17
C THR A 16 14.65 -0.35 -2.56
N ASP A 17 15.32 -0.85 -3.60
CA ASP A 17 14.91 -0.60 -4.98
C ASP A 17 13.47 -1.07 -5.26
N GLY A 18 13.05 -2.16 -4.61
CA GLY A 18 11.68 -2.69 -4.69
C GLY A 18 10.64 -1.71 -4.13
N THR A 19 10.83 -1.24 -2.90
CA THR A 19 9.89 -0.31 -2.24
C THR A 19 9.88 1.05 -2.94
N ARG A 20 11.05 1.55 -3.37
CA ARG A 20 11.15 2.77 -4.20
C ARG A 20 10.42 2.65 -5.53
N ARG A 21 10.52 1.49 -6.20
CA ARG A 21 9.84 1.24 -7.47
C ARG A 21 8.33 1.23 -7.30
N VAL A 22 7.82 0.52 -6.29
CA VAL A 22 6.38 0.48 -5.98
C VAL A 22 5.83 1.89 -5.78
N GLU A 23 6.45 2.68 -4.90
CA GLU A 23 5.99 4.05 -4.62
C GLU A 23 6.14 5.00 -5.81
N ARG A 24 7.17 4.83 -6.64
CA ARG A 24 7.34 5.63 -7.86
C ARG A 24 6.23 5.34 -8.88
N VAL A 25 5.92 4.06 -9.11
CA VAL A 25 4.85 3.66 -10.04
C VAL A 25 3.48 4.09 -9.51
N ALA A 26 3.22 3.93 -8.21
CA ALA A 26 1.99 4.39 -7.57
C ALA A 26 1.76 5.89 -7.77
N ARG A 27 2.78 6.71 -7.48
CA ARG A 27 2.72 8.17 -7.72
C ARG A 27 2.49 8.51 -9.20
N HIS A 28 3.20 7.87 -10.13
CA HIS A 28 3.01 8.11 -11.56
C HIS A 28 1.59 7.80 -12.07
N LEU A 29 0.89 6.87 -11.43
CA LEU A 29 -0.52 6.58 -11.71
C LEU A 29 -1.43 7.60 -11.04
N ALA A 30 -1.17 7.97 -9.78
CA ALA A 30 -1.93 9.01 -9.09
C ALA A 30 -1.87 10.35 -9.82
N ASP A 31 -0.68 10.75 -10.28
CA ASP A 31 -0.44 11.96 -11.07
C ASP A 31 -1.20 11.98 -12.42
N ARG A 32 -1.63 10.81 -12.90
CA ARG A 32 -2.47 10.65 -14.10
C ARG A 32 -3.97 10.61 -13.81
N GLY A 33 -4.37 10.83 -12.56
CA GLY A 33 -5.78 10.86 -12.14
C GLY A 33 -6.35 9.47 -11.79
N HIS A 34 -5.51 8.47 -11.54
CA HIS A 34 -5.97 7.21 -10.96
C HIS A 34 -6.15 7.35 -9.44
N ASP A 35 -7.14 6.66 -8.88
CA ASP A 35 -7.32 6.49 -7.44
C ASP A 35 -6.37 5.38 -6.98
N VAL A 36 -5.32 5.73 -6.25
CA VAL A 36 -4.23 4.80 -5.93
C VAL A 36 -4.12 4.63 -4.42
N THR A 37 -4.22 3.37 -3.98
CA THR A 37 -4.03 3.00 -2.57
C THR A 37 -2.91 1.96 -2.42
N ILE A 38 -1.96 2.20 -1.52
CA ILE A 38 -0.95 1.24 -1.08
C ILE A 38 -1.41 0.60 0.23
N PHE A 39 -1.65 -0.71 0.21
CA PHE A 39 -1.91 -1.52 1.40
C PHE A 39 -0.57 -1.94 2.01
N CYS A 40 -0.26 -1.41 3.20
CA CYS A 40 1.03 -1.60 3.88
C CYS A 40 0.87 -1.74 5.41
N ALA A 41 1.97 -2.04 6.11
CA ALA A 41 2.04 -1.79 7.54
C ALA A 41 2.01 -0.28 7.81
N GLN A 42 1.45 0.13 8.94
CA GLN A 42 1.42 1.52 9.35
C GLN A 42 2.84 2.03 9.63
N TRP A 43 3.14 3.23 9.14
CA TRP A 43 4.42 3.92 9.40
C TRP A 43 4.23 5.36 9.89
N TRP A 44 2.99 5.84 9.96
CA TRP A 44 2.62 7.17 10.43
C TRP A 44 2.12 7.11 11.87
N ASP A 45 2.26 8.23 12.57
CA ASP A 45 1.70 8.41 13.91
C ASP A 45 0.18 8.53 13.85
N GLY A 46 -0.48 8.12 14.94
CA GLY A 46 -1.93 8.23 15.09
C GLY A 46 -2.67 6.90 14.93
N TYR A 47 -4.00 7.00 14.91
CA TYR A 47 -4.92 5.85 14.85
C TYR A 47 -5.67 5.79 13.51
N GLU A 48 -5.37 6.70 12.61
CA GLU A 48 -5.95 6.80 11.29
C GLU A 48 -5.59 5.55 10.49
N GLU A 49 -6.64 4.93 9.98
CA GLU A 49 -6.58 3.75 9.15
C GLU A 49 -5.92 3.99 7.78
N THR A 50 -6.01 5.23 7.31
CA THR A 50 -5.49 5.69 6.02
C THR A 50 -4.90 7.08 6.16
N ILE A 51 -3.78 7.33 5.47
CA ILE A 51 -3.27 8.69 5.24
C ILE A 51 -3.02 8.92 3.76
N THR A 52 -3.17 10.16 3.30
CA THR A 52 -2.84 10.55 1.92
C THR A 52 -1.50 11.26 1.89
N ARG A 53 -0.61 10.86 0.98
CA ARG A 53 0.68 11.53 0.76
C ARG A 53 1.06 11.45 -0.70
N ASP A 54 1.43 12.59 -1.30
CA ASP A 54 1.79 12.69 -2.72
C ASP A 54 0.69 12.11 -3.64
N HIS A 55 -0.57 12.46 -3.36
CA HIS A 55 -1.77 11.96 -4.06
C HIS A 55 -2.00 10.44 -4.00
N VAL A 56 -1.27 9.73 -3.14
CA VAL A 56 -1.42 8.30 -2.90
C VAL A 56 -1.96 8.05 -1.50
N ASP A 57 -2.99 7.21 -1.40
CA ASP A 57 -3.50 6.76 -0.11
C ASP A 57 -2.66 5.58 0.40
N TYR A 58 -2.28 5.61 1.66
CA TYR A 58 -1.64 4.50 2.36
C TYR A 58 -2.64 3.94 3.35
N ARG A 59 -3.08 2.70 3.15
CA ARG A 59 -4.03 2.01 4.02
C ARG A 59 -3.28 1.01 4.91
N ALA A 60 -3.40 1.17 6.22
CA ALA A 60 -2.80 0.26 7.18
C ALA A 60 -3.54 -1.10 7.16
N VAL A 61 -2.79 -2.18 6.95
CA VAL A 61 -3.26 -3.57 7.11
C VAL A 61 -2.89 -4.07 8.51
N THR A 62 -1.73 -3.65 9.00
CA THR A 62 -1.16 -4.00 10.31
C THR A 62 -0.50 -2.78 10.91
N VAL A 63 -0.40 -2.74 12.25
CA VAL A 63 0.30 -1.66 12.97
C VAL A 63 1.82 -1.74 12.85
N SER A 64 2.35 -2.92 12.52
CA SER A 64 3.76 -3.17 12.27
C SER A 64 3.93 -4.31 11.24
N PRO A 65 5.11 -4.43 10.59
CA PRO A 65 5.36 -5.50 9.62
C PRO A 65 5.28 -6.89 10.25
N THR A 66 4.24 -7.65 9.91
CA THR A 66 4.01 -9.02 10.40
C THR A 66 3.35 -9.87 9.32
N VAL A 67 4.10 -10.81 8.73
CA VAL A 67 3.64 -11.60 7.57
C VAL A 67 2.31 -12.33 7.83
N PRO A 68 2.11 -13.06 8.94
CA PRO A 68 0.86 -13.80 9.16
C PRO A 68 -0.37 -12.89 9.26
N SER A 69 -0.26 -11.79 10.04
CA SER A 69 -1.36 -10.84 10.21
C SER A 69 -1.66 -10.07 8.93
N PHE A 70 -0.62 -9.72 8.16
CA PHE A 70 -0.78 -9.02 6.90
C PHE A 70 -1.49 -9.91 5.88
N ALA A 71 -1.02 -11.15 5.69
CA ALA A 71 -1.58 -12.11 4.75
C ALA A 71 -3.04 -12.50 5.07
N THR A 72 -3.40 -12.56 6.35
CA THR A 72 -4.77 -12.92 6.77
C THR A 72 -5.77 -11.78 6.62
N ARG A 73 -5.36 -10.53 6.83
CA ARG A 73 -6.26 -9.36 6.75
C ARG A 73 -6.42 -8.79 5.35
N LEU A 74 -5.35 -8.85 4.56
CA LEU A 74 -5.29 -8.23 3.24
C LEU A 74 -6.46 -8.64 2.30
N PRO A 75 -6.87 -9.92 2.19
CA PRO A 75 -7.94 -10.32 1.26
C PRO A 75 -9.27 -9.60 1.54
N VAL A 76 -9.64 -9.44 2.81
CA VAL A 76 -10.88 -8.77 3.21
C VAL A 76 -10.82 -7.28 2.89
N LEU A 77 -9.68 -6.63 3.18
CA LEU A 77 -9.49 -5.21 2.89
C LEU A 77 -9.54 -4.93 1.38
N LEU A 78 -8.92 -5.78 0.56
CA LEU A 78 -8.99 -5.67 -0.90
C LEU A 78 -10.41 -5.90 -1.42
N ALA A 79 -11.13 -6.89 -0.88
CA ALA A 79 -12.52 -7.16 -1.27
C ALA A 79 -13.47 -5.99 -0.95
N LEU A 80 -13.30 -5.37 0.22
CA LEU A 80 -14.05 -4.17 0.60
C LEU A 80 -13.66 -2.97 -0.26
N HIS A 81 -12.36 -2.82 -0.53
CA HIS A 81 -11.86 -1.74 -1.36
C HIS A 81 -12.29 -1.90 -2.82
N ARG A 82 -12.46 -3.09 -3.39
CA ARG A 82 -12.84 -3.33 -4.81
C ARG A 82 -11.95 -2.58 -5.82
N PRO A 83 -10.63 -2.85 -5.85
CA PRO A 83 -9.75 -2.29 -6.87
C PRO A 83 -10.02 -2.92 -8.24
N ASP A 84 -9.82 -2.14 -9.30
CA ASP A 84 -9.85 -2.62 -10.69
C ASP A 84 -8.61 -3.45 -11.02
N VAL A 85 -7.47 -3.12 -10.40
CA VAL A 85 -6.17 -3.77 -10.59
C VAL A 85 -5.45 -3.88 -9.24
N ILE A 86 -4.88 -5.05 -8.98
CA ILE A 86 -3.98 -5.27 -7.84
C ILE A 86 -2.56 -5.46 -8.36
N HIS A 87 -1.65 -4.60 -7.92
CA HIS A 87 -0.22 -4.73 -8.17
C HIS A 87 0.50 -5.20 -6.89
N ALA A 88 0.90 -6.47 -6.87
CA ALA A 88 1.65 -7.03 -5.74
C ALA A 88 3.16 -6.94 -6.00
N ARG A 89 3.92 -6.52 -4.99
CA ARG A 89 5.38 -6.62 -5.00
C ARG A 89 5.81 -7.99 -4.48
N PRO A 90 6.43 -8.85 -5.30
CA PRO A 90 7.09 -10.04 -4.78
C PRO A 90 8.33 -9.63 -3.97
N ASP A 91 8.56 -10.32 -2.87
CA ASP A 91 9.79 -10.27 -2.08
C ASP A 91 10.38 -11.70 -2.07
N PRO A 92 11.39 -11.99 -2.90
CA PRO A 92 12.04 -13.30 -2.93
C PRO A 92 12.87 -13.59 -1.69
#